data_AF-R7LAJ2-F1
#
_entry.id   AF-R7LAJ2-F1
#
_cell.length_a   1.000
_cell.length_b   1.000
_cell.length_c   1.000
_cell.angle_alpha   90.00
_cell.angle_beta   90.00
_cell.angle_gamma   90.00
#
_symmetry.space_group_name_H-M   'P 1'
#
loop_
_entity.id
_entity.type
_entity.pdbx_description
1 polymer ?
#
loop_
_entity_poly.entity_id
_entity_poly.type
_entity_poly.pdbx_seq_one_letter_code
_entity_poly.pdbx_strand_id
1 'polypeptide(L)'
;MWKTIFVNLFSFTILTVSANAELWWWSGTKDNPSYFSKAGITVSPTTDLNPYSSYATPDGENYFVLDQNITVQMFRSLWQSSNQHISMTDGSVLTIDTASNGKDGYFSTIALRGIESFGQNSMIFESGTVNIVNSARDTYNMSADIRLNENSSGANNKILTFESGTTLNSELSLFFFGANNSKYPERSVVNLNGALNTSVSTDGVVKYNSITLKGDDNNSIIVNFGETATANIGKTNIEKNSVLNIAKGANVSVNTKNSGIASENPNIQVDTNAVLNVNGNLKISATASTHAINVNGTVNVGKDASVYIKDGGYRNVQVFRGGTFDISSTGKDSVYVDDGFRLIGGKLVLRSEEALASTVIWLYSSGGTSTIDLYAAAHAKAFSFTDGSELVVNFNDGGSLWLDEFTVERGGGWANNLDEKAMLTLVNYSNYLLHVDSFREEDDLSRIFAEGFEEGSFRWEADTVNGGYWLVGTAVPEPAAVASVLGAFAFALAAYRRLK
;
A
#
# COMPACT_ATOMS: atom_id res chain seq x y z
N MET A 1 -36.35 -1.70 22.35
CA MET A 1 -37.17 -2.77 21.74
C MET A 1 -37.23 -2.44 20.25
N TRP A 2 -36.42 -3.11 19.43
CA TRP A 2 -36.37 -2.86 17.98
C TRP A 2 -37.67 -3.38 17.34
N LYS A 3 -38.34 -2.57 16.52
CA LYS A 3 -39.47 -3.04 15.71
C LYS A 3 -38.91 -3.50 14.36
N THR A 4 -38.97 -4.80 14.10
CA THR A 4 -38.67 -5.36 12.77
C THR A 4 -39.88 -5.14 11.87
N ILE A 5 -39.69 -4.53 10.70
CA ILE A 5 -40.75 -4.33 9.70
C ILE A 5 -40.37 -5.04 8.41
N PHE A 6 -41.20 -5.99 7.99
CA PHE A 6 -41.08 -6.69 6.71
C PHE A 6 -41.97 -6.01 5.67
N VAL A 7 -41.40 -5.57 4.54
CA VAL A 7 -42.16 -4.91 3.48
C VAL A 7 -42.16 -5.76 2.22
N ASN A 8 -43.30 -6.39 1.93
CA ASN A 8 -43.50 -7.13 0.69
C ASN A 8 -44.01 -6.16 -0.41
N LEU A 9 -43.22 -5.96 -1.47
CA LEU A 9 -43.38 -4.84 -2.44
C LEU A 9 -44.52 -4.99 -3.46
N PHE A 10 -45.40 -5.98 -3.32
CA PHE A 10 -46.53 -6.15 -4.24
C PHE A 10 -47.78 -5.32 -3.88
N SER A 11 -47.72 -4.47 -2.85
CA SER A 11 -48.89 -3.69 -2.39
C SER A 11 -48.55 -2.23 -2.07
N PHE A 12 -49.26 -1.32 -2.75
CA PHE A 12 -49.21 0.14 -2.63
C PHE A 12 -49.67 0.64 -1.24
N THR A 13 -48.82 0.54 -0.22
CA THR A 13 -49.12 1.14 1.09
C THR A 13 -47.99 2.10 1.46
N ILE A 14 -48.32 3.37 1.67
CA ILE A 14 -47.38 4.36 2.24
C ILE A 14 -46.97 3.86 3.62
N LEU A 15 -45.69 3.57 3.81
CA LEU A 15 -45.17 3.07 5.09
C LEU A 15 -44.15 4.07 5.65
N THR A 16 -44.48 4.69 6.77
CA THR A 16 -43.51 5.47 7.54
C THR A 16 -42.79 4.54 8.52
N VAL A 17 -41.48 4.34 8.34
CA VAL A 17 -40.67 3.56 9.28
C VAL A 17 -40.22 4.49 10.41
N SER A 18 -40.75 4.26 11.61
CA SER A 18 -40.40 5.04 12.80
C SER A 18 -38.95 4.79 13.25
N ALA A 19 -38.41 5.70 14.06
CA ALA A 19 -37.07 5.60 14.63
C ALA A 19 -36.76 4.26 15.34
N ASN A 20 -35.50 3.80 15.28
CA ASN A 20 -34.99 2.57 15.89
C ASN A 20 -35.67 1.28 15.39
N ALA A 21 -35.75 1.14 14.06
CA ALA A 21 -36.33 0.00 13.37
C ALA A 21 -35.29 -0.66 12.44
N GLU A 22 -35.49 -1.94 12.15
CA GLU A 22 -34.79 -2.65 11.07
C GLU A 22 -35.75 -2.80 9.89
N LEU A 23 -35.36 -2.25 8.73
CA LEU A 23 -36.13 -2.38 7.48
C LEU A 23 -35.52 -3.49 6.63
N TRP A 24 -36.33 -4.51 6.34
CA TRP A 24 -35.95 -5.65 5.51
C TRP A 24 -36.57 -5.47 4.11
N TRP A 25 -35.71 -5.24 3.11
CA TRP A 25 -36.13 -4.93 1.74
C TRP A 25 -35.99 -6.14 0.83
N TRP A 26 -37.09 -6.63 0.25
CA TRP A 26 -37.10 -7.84 -0.58
C TRP A 26 -36.48 -7.63 -1.95
N SER A 27 -35.66 -8.59 -2.39
CA SER A 27 -34.96 -8.55 -3.67
C SER A 27 -35.85 -8.76 -4.90
N GLY A 28 -35.41 -8.23 -6.03
CA GLY A 28 -35.92 -8.54 -7.37
C GLY A 28 -34.89 -9.27 -8.22
N THR A 29 -35.27 -9.65 -9.44
CA THR A 29 -34.36 -10.18 -10.47
C THR A 29 -33.79 -9.04 -11.30
N LYS A 30 -32.80 -9.31 -12.16
CA LYS A 30 -32.23 -8.30 -13.06
C LYS A 30 -33.28 -7.59 -13.94
N ASP A 31 -34.21 -8.37 -14.50
CA ASP A 31 -35.25 -7.85 -15.40
C ASP A 31 -36.42 -7.18 -14.66
N ASN A 32 -36.57 -7.47 -13.37
CA ASN A 32 -37.59 -6.86 -12.52
C ASN A 32 -37.00 -6.56 -11.13
N PRO A 33 -36.13 -5.54 -11.04
CA PRO A 33 -35.43 -5.25 -9.79
C PRO A 33 -36.41 -4.64 -8.78
N SER A 34 -36.04 -4.74 -7.52
CA SER A 34 -36.83 -4.15 -6.43
C SER A 34 -36.55 -2.65 -6.39
N TYR A 35 -37.58 -1.81 -6.54
CA TYR A 35 -37.46 -0.35 -6.46
C TYR A 35 -37.90 0.17 -5.10
N PHE A 36 -37.13 1.07 -4.50
CA PHE A 36 -37.40 1.59 -3.17
C PHE A 36 -38.67 2.48 -3.12
N SER A 37 -38.88 3.37 -4.11
CA SER A 37 -40.00 4.32 -4.17
C SER A 37 -41.35 3.65 -4.42
N LYS A 38 -41.37 2.49 -5.09
CA LYS A 38 -42.61 1.72 -5.34
C LYS A 38 -43.29 1.27 -4.03
N ALA A 39 -42.58 1.32 -2.90
CA ALA A 39 -43.13 1.04 -1.57
C ALA A 39 -43.59 2.28 -0.79
N GLY A 40 -43.45 3.51 -1.32
CA GLY A 40 -43.90 4.74 -0.63
C GLY A 40 -43.27 4.93 0.76
N ILE A 41 -42.02 4.48 0.95
CA ILE A 41 -41.37 4.42 2.26
C ILE A 41 -40.62 5.73 2.54
N THR A 42 -40.92 6.37 3.67
CA THR A 42 -40.04 7.38 4.29
C THR A 42 -39.26 6.73 5.43
N VAL A 43 -37.93 6.81 5.38
CA VAL A 43 -37.02 6.16 6.34
C VAL A 43 -36.47 7.20 7.32
N SER A 44 -36.48 6.85 8.61
CA SER A 44 -35.84 7.66 9.65
C SER A 44 -34.31 7.47 9.64
N PRO A 45 -33.51 8.52 9.90
CA PRO A 45 -32.04 8.41 10.00
C PRO A 45 -31.53 7.42 11.07
N THR A 46 -32.39 6.97 11.98
CA THR A 46 -32.14 5.98 13.05
C THR A 46 -32.57 4.56 12.64
N THR A 47 -32.80 4.31 11.35
CA THR A 47 -33.22 3.01 10.82
C THR A 47 -32.01 2.26 10.27
N ASP A 48 -31.88 0.98 10.65
CA ASP A 48 -30.96 0.04 10.02
C ASP A 48 -31.62 -0.49 8.73
N LEU A 49 -30.94 -0.33 7.59
CA LEU A 49 -31.42 -0.85 6.31
C LEU A 49 -30.70 -2.15 5.96
N ASN A 50 -31.49 -3.21 5.82
CA ASN A 50 -31.01 -4.54 5.49
C ASN A 50 -31.65 -5.01 4.17
N PRO A 51 -30.93 -5.00 3.03
CA PRO A 51 -31.38 -5.72 1.85
C PRO A 51 -31.57 -7.19 2.22
N TYR A 52 -32.76 -7.70 1.95
CA TYR A 52 -33.19 -9.04 2.33
C TYR A 52 -33.63 -9.84 1.11
N SER A 53 -33.30 -11.11 1.13
CA SER A 53 -33.85 -12.09 0.22
C SER A 53 -34.12 -13.37 1.00
N SER A 54 -35.36 -13.88 0.97
CA SER A 54 -35.67 -15.21 1.53
C SER A 54 -35.40 -16.34 0.52
N TYR A 55 -35.12 -15.99 -0.73
CA TYR A 55 -34.83 -16.91 -1.82
C TYR A 55 -33.75 -16.24 -2.65
N ALA A 56 -32.50 -16.73 -2.55
CA ALA A 56 -31.58 -16.53 -3.66
C ALA A 56 -32.38 -16.82 -4.94
N THR A 57 -32.47 -15.84 -5.84
CA THR A 57 -32.98 -16.08 -7.18
C THR A 57 -32.26 -17.32 -7.72
N PRO A 58 -32.84 -18.09 -8.66
CA PRO A 58 -32.25 -19.36 -9.10
C PRO A 58 -30.77 -19.26 -9.55
N ASP A 59 -30.29 -18.06 -9.89
CA ASP A 59 -28.93 -17.71 -10.27
C ASP A 59 -28.05 -17.12 -9.13
N GLY A 60 -28.59 -16.85 -7.94
CA GLY A 60 -27.85 -16.29 -6.79
C GLY A 60 -27.67 -14.77 -6.79
N GLU A 61 -28.37 -14.06 -7.68
CA GLU A 61 -28.21 -12.62 -7.97
C GLU A 61 -29.45 -11.79 -7.56
N ASN A 62 -29.30 -10.93 -6.57
CA ASN A 62 -30.40 -10.11 -6.03
C ASN A 62 -30.22 -8.64 -6.42
N TYR A 63 -31.26 -8.01 -6.98
CA TYR A 63 -31.17 -6.63 -7.49
C TYR A 63 -32.07 -5.65 -6.74
N PHE A 64 -31.48 -4.52 -6.36
CA PHE A 64 -32.03 -3.46 -5.52
C PHE A 64 -31.78 -2.09 -6.16
N VAL A 65 -32.82 -1.27 -6.34
CA VAL A 65 -32.74 0.07 -6.93
C VAL A 65 -33.20 1.13 -5.93
N LEU A 66 -32.28 2.01 -5.52
CA LEU A 66 -32.58 3.22 -4.77
C LEU A 66 -32.91 4.36 -5.74
N ASP A 67 -34.19 4.69 -5.86
CA ASP A 67 -34.74 5.70 -6.77
C ASP A 67 -35.21 6.97 -6.05
N GLN A 68 -34.79 7.14 -4.80
CA GLN A 68 -34.97 8.35 -4.01
C GLN A 68 -33.79 8.51 -3.02
N ASN A 69 -33.62 9.73 -2.50
CA ASN A 69 -32.65 9.98 -1.44
C ASN A 69 -33.07 9.29 -0.14
N ILE A 70 -32.13 8.56 0.46
CA ILE A 70 -32.39 7.77 1.67
C ILE A 70 -31.33 8.11 2.71
N THR A 71 -31.77 8.28 3.96
CA THR A 71 -30.87 8.41 5.12
C THR A 71 -31.13 7.26 6.09
N VAL A 72 -30.08 6.55 6.44
CA VAL A 72 -30.10 5.37 7.33
C VAL A 72 -29.00 5.49 8.37
N GLN A 73 -29.10 4.72 9.44
CA GLN A 73 -28.06 4.65 10.46
C GLN A 73 -26.93 3.72 10.03
N MET A 74 -27.29 2.62 9.36
CA MET A 74 -26.40 1.53 8.96
C MET A 74 -26.96 0.83 7.71
N PHE A 75 -26.06 0.28 6.90
CA PHE A 75 -26.43 -0.50 5.71
C PHE A 75 -25.79 -1.89 5.78
N ARG A 76 -26.58 -2.95 5.91
CA ARG A 76 -26.03 -4.30 6.17
C ARG A 76 -26.66 -5.39 5.31
N SER A 77 -25.83 -6.25 4.73
CA SER A 77 -26.25 -7.56 4.24
C SER A 77 -26.25 -8.54 5.41
N LEU A 78 -27.36 -9.27 5.62
CA LEU A 78 -27.53 -10.18 6.74
C LEU A 78 -27.60 -11.68 6.35
N TRP A 79 -27.74 -12.04 5.06
CA TRP A 79 -28.14 -13.40 4.67
C TRP A 79 -27.55 -13.93 3.34
N GLN A 80 -27.40 -15.27 3.32
CA GLN A 80 -27.03 -16.27 2.28
C GLN A 80 -25.94 -15.97 1.24
N SER A 81 -25.38 -17.05 0.69
CA SER A 81 -24.41 -17.09 -0.41
C SER A 81 -25.02 -16.50 -1.70
N SER A 82 -25.05 -15.18 -1.78
CA SER A 82 -25.65 -14.43 -2.88
C SER A 82 -24.92 -13.13 -3.15
N ASN A 83 -25.06 -12.66 -4.38
CA ASN A 83 -24.59 -11.36 -4.82
C ASN A 83 -25.76 -10.38 -4.74
N GLN A 84 -25.56 -9.26 -4.05
CA GLN A 84 -26.54 -8.20 -3.89
C GLN A 84 -26.09 -6.99 -4.68
N HIS A 85 -26.79 -6.70 -5.77
CA HIS A 85 -26.58 -5.53 -6.62
C HIS A 85 -27.46 -4.40 -6.16
N ILE A 86 -26.83 -3.25 -5.88
CA ILE A 86 -27.44 -2.03 -5.40
C ILE A 86 -27.14 -0.95 -6.43
N SER A 87 -28.13 -0.56 -7.20
CA SER A 87 -28.05 0.58 -8.11
C SER A 87 -28.80 1.77 -7.53
N MET A 88 -28.38 2.97 -7.93
CA MET A 88 -29.10 4.20 -7.64
C MET A 88 -29.46 4.88 -8.96
N THR A 89 -30.67 5.41 -9.06
CA THR A 89 -31.04 6.23 -10.23
C THR A 89 -30.27 7.54 -10.23
N ASP A 90 -30.14 8.18 -11.38
CA ASP A 90 -29.47 9.48 -11.51
C ASP A 90 -30.03 10.49 -10.49
N GLY A 91 -29.14 11.02 -9.65
CA GLY A 91 -29.47 12.00 -8.61
C GLY A 91 -29.89 11.41 -7.25
N SER A 92 -30.10 10.10 -7.15
CA SER A 92 -30.39 9.43 -5.87
C SER A 92 -29.12 9.22 -5.05
N VAL A 93 -29.24 9.43 -3.74
CA VAL A 93 -28.12 9.36 -2.78
C VAL A 93 -28.49 8.48 -1.60
N LEU A 94 -27.60 7.56 -1.23
CA LEU A 94 -27.64 6.85 0.05
C LEU A 94 -26.78 7.60 1.06
N THR A 95 -27.38 8.10 2.14
CA THR A 95 -26.66 8.69 3.28
C THR A 95 -26.71 7.75 4.47
N ILE A 96 -25.55 7.41 5.02
CA ILE A 96 -25.41 6.65 6.26
C ILE A 96 -24.97 7.63 7.34
N ASP A 97 -25.91 8.04 8.20
CA ASP A 97 -25.66 8.95 9.31
C ASP A 97 -25.35 8.18 10.59
N THR A 98 -24.10 8.20 10.98
CA THR A 98 -23.60 7.43 12.12
C THR A 98 -24.00 8.03 13.47
N ALA A 99 -24.47 9.28 13.54
CA ALA A 99 -24.75 10.01 14.79
C ALA A 99 -25.65 9.24 15.76
N SER A 100 -26.64 8.52 15.22
CA SER A 100 -27.63 7.76 15.98
C SER A 100 -27.05 6.52 16.69
N ASN A 101 -25.82 6.09 16.37
CA ASN A 101 -25.17 4.91 16.97
C ASN A 101 -24.69 5.13 18.42
N GLY A 102 -24.72 6.36 18.94
CA GLY A 102 -24.34 6.65 20.33
C GLY A 102 -22.85 6.44 20.65
N LYS A 103 -22.50 6.63 21.93
CA LYS A 103 -21.12 6.76 22.46
C LYS A 103 -20.26 5.49 22.38
N ASP A 104 -20.89 4.33 22.18
CA ASP A 104 -20.22 3.03 22.21
C ASP A 104 -19.95 2.56 20.77
N GLY A 105 -18.79 2.98 20.23
CA GLY A 105 -18.32 2.80 18.84
C GLY A 105 -18.10 1.36 18.36
N TYR A 106 -19.09 0.49 18.51
CA TYR A 106 -19.06 -0.92 18.11
C TYR A 106 -19.94 -1.24 16.88
N PHE A 107 -20.57 -0.22 16.28
CA PHE A 107 -21.56 -0.41 15.21
C PHE A 107 -20.92 -0.26 13.82
N SER A 108 -21.09 -1.28 12.97
CA SER A 108 -20.61 -1.34 11.58
C SER A 108 -21.40 -0.45 10.60
N THR A 109 -20.83 0.63 10.08
CA THR A 109 -21.47 1.53 9.10
C THR A 109 -21.98 0.79 7.86
N ILE A 110 -21.10 -0.02 7.25
CA ILE A 110 -21.47 -0.99 6.21
C ILE A 110 -21.03 -2.37 6.68
N ALA A 111 -21.90 -3.37 6.55
CA ALA A 111 -21.54 -4.73 6.94
C ALA A 111 -22.00 -5.78 5.94
N LEU A 112 -21.12 -6.74 5.67
CA LEU A 112 -21.50 -8.02 5.09
C LEU A 112 -21.45 -9.06 6.20
N ARG A 113 -22.62 -9.55 6.61
CA ARG A 113 -22.77 -10.63 7.57
C ARG A 113 -23.31 -11.86 6.85
N GLY A 114 -22.74 -13.02 7.11
CA GLY A 114 -23.30 -14.28 6.63
C GLY A 114 -23.03 -15.42 7.61
N ILE A 115 -23.98 -16.35 7.66
CA ILE A 115 -24.04 -17.46 8.63
C ILE A 115 -23.71 -18.84 8.02
N GLU A 116 -23.58 -18.94 6.70
CA GLU A 116 -23.28 -20.23 6.06
C GLU A 116 -21.80 -20.59 6.16
N SER A 117 -21.52 -21.89 6.06
CA SER A 117 -20.16 -22.43 6.17
C SER A 117 -19.37 -22.39 4.85
N PHE A 118 -20.05 -22.29 3.70
CA PHE A 118 -19.46 -22.29 2.36
C PHE A 118 -20.19 -21.32 1.39
N GLY A 119 -19.45 -20.71 0.45
CA GLY A 119 -19.98 -19.81 -0.58
C GLY A 119 -19.41 -18.39 -0.56
N GLN A 120 -19.89 -17.54 -1.49
CA GLN A 120 -19.55 -16.12 -1.59
C GLN A 120 -20.76 -15.27 -1.22
N ASN A 121 -20.56 -14.24 -0.42
CA ASN A 121 -21.56 -13.21 -0.16
C ASN A 121 -20.97 -11.88 -0.62
N SER A 122 -21.65 -11.25 -1.58
CA SER A 122 -21.19 -9.99 -2.15
C SER A 122 -22.24 -8.90 -2.03
N MET A 123 -21.76 -7.68 -1.85
CA MET A 123 -22.55 -6.46 -1.97
C MET A 123 -21.87 -5.58 -3.01
N ILE A 124 -22.60 -5.19 -4.04
CA ILE A 124 -22.08 -4.48 -5.20
C ILE A 124 -22.90 -3.21 -5.36
N PHE A 125 -22.29 -2.07 -5.09
CA PHE A 125 -22.85 -0.77 -5.48
C PHE A 125 -22.50 -0.56 -6.96
N GLU A 126 -23.49 -0.64 -7.84
CA GLU A 126 -23.30 -0.55 -9.30
C GLU A 126 -23.09 0.90 -9.76
N SER A 127 -23.80 1.84 -9.13
CA SER A 127 -23.78 3.27 -9.48
C SER A 127 -24.27 4.14 -8.32
N GLY A 128 -24.02 5.45 -8.43
CA GLY A 128 -24.61 6.46 -7.53
C GLY A 128 -23.66 6.98 -6.45
N THR A 129 -24.23 7.71 -5.49
CA THR A 129 -23.44 8.33 -4.40
C THR A 129 -23.81 7.74 -3.04
N VAL A 130 -22.79 7.27 -2.32
CA VAL A 130 -22.88 6.86 -0.92
C VAL A 130 -22.16 7.90 -0.06
N ASN A 131 -22.87 8.53 0.86
CA ASN A 131 -22.32 9.48 1.82
C ASN A 131 -22.31 8.86 3.21
N ILE A 132 -21.17 8.89 3.88
CA ILE A 132 -21.04 8.52 5.29
C ILE A 132 -20.78 9.79 6.09
N VAL A 133 -21.70 10.11 6.99
CA VAL A 133 -21.67 11.36 7.76
C VAL A 133 -21.85 11.08 9.25
N ASN A 134 -21.59 12.11 10.04
CA ASN A 134 -22.02 12.17 11.44
C ASN A 134 -22.69 13.53 11.65
N SER A 135 -24.03 13.54 11.75
CA SER A 135 -24.77 14.79 12.00
C SER A 135 -24.57 15.37 13.41
N ALA A 136 -24.04 14.58 14.36
CA ALA A 136 -23.71 15.00 15.72
C ALA A 136 -22.22 15.34 15.89
N ARG A 137 -21.66 16.11 14.93
CA ARG A 137 -20.21 16.38 14.77
C ARG A 137 -19.44 16.81 16.03
N ASP A 138 -20.11 17.41 17.01
CA ASP A 138 -19.48 18.06 18.16
C ASP A 138 -19.43 17.20 19.44
N THR A 139 -20.03 16.02 19.45
CA THR A 139 -20.20 15.23 20.69
C THR A 139 -19.41 13.93 20.74
N TYR A 140 -18.99 13.36 19.60
CA TYR A 140 -18.39 12.01 19.56
C TYR A 140 -17.31 11.86 18.46
N ASN A 141 -16.15 11.30 18.83
CA ASN A 141 -15.17 10.77 17.86
C ASN A 141 -15.73 9.48 17.27
N MET A 142 -16.40 9.57 16.12
CA MET A 142 -16.96 8.42 15.43
C MET A 142 -16.08 8.01 14.25
N SER A 143 -15.81 6.72 14.13
CA SER A 143 -15.25 6.10 12.93
C SER A 143 -16.37 5.55 12.06
N ALA A 144 -16.05 5.32 10.79
CA ALA A 144 -16.91 4.57 9.89
C ALA A 144 -16.31 3.18 9.62
N ASP A 145 -16.98 2.18 10.16
CA ASP A 145 -16.51 0.79 10.17
C ASP A 145 -17.15 0.01 9.03
N ILE A 146 -16.35 -0.37 8.04
CA ILE A 146 -16.72 -1.28 6.95
C ILE A 146 -16.30 -2.69 7.37
N ARG A 147 -17.27 -3.52 7.74
CA ARG A 147 -17.02 -4.82 8.37
C ARG A 147 -17.47 -6.01 7.53
N LEU A 148 -16.52 -6.85 7.14
CA LEU A 148 -16.73 -8.11 6.46
C LEU A 148 -16.59 -9.25 7.48
N ASN A 149 -17.53 -9.34 8.42
CA ASN A 149 -17.44 -10.26 9.56
C ASN A 149 -17.77 -11.71 9.20
N GLU A 150 -17.00 -12.67 9.73
CA GLU A 150 -17.38 -14.08 9.83
C GLU A 150 -18.14 -14.34 11.14
N ASN A 151 -19.38 -14.82 11.08
CA ASN A 151 -20.18 -15.07 12.29
C ASN A 151 -20.13 -16.52 12.80
N SER A 152 -19.48 -17.45 12.10
CA SER A 152 -19.36 -18.84 12.58
C SER A 152 -18.48 -19.67 11.66
N SER A 153 -17.28 -20.07 12.12
CA SER A 153 -16.46 -21.23 11.69
C SER A 153 -16.35 -21.61 10.19
N GLY A 154 -16.76 -20.74 9.27
CA GLY A 154 -17.03 -21.05 7.87
C GLY A 154 -16.06 -20.35 6.93
N ALA A 155 -15.79 -20.96 5.78
CA ALA A 155 -14.80 -20.50 4.80
C ALA A 155 -15.39 -19.54 3.75
N ASN A 156 -16.25 -18.61 4.17
CA ASN A 156 -17.03 -17.80 3.24
C ASN A 156 -16.29 -16.58 2.73
N ASN A 157 -16.28 -16.39 1.42
CA ASN A 157 -15.77 -15.17 0.81
C ASN A 157 -16.78 -14.03 1.01
N LYS A 158 -16.30 -12.88 1.49
CA LYS A 158 -17.03 -11.63 1.63
C LYS A 158 -16.41 -10.61 0.69
N ILE A 159 -17.21 -10.09 -0.24
CA ILE A 159 -16.74 -9.15 -1.25
C ILE A 159 -17.66 -7.92 -1.27
N LEU A 160 -17.12 -6.77 -0.91
CA LEU A 160 -17.81 -5.49 -1.06
C LEU A 160 -17.22 -4.75 -2.25
N THR A 161 -18.04 -4.41 -3.23
CA THR A 161 -17.59 -3.71 -4.44
C THR A 161 -18.34 -2.39 -4.61
N PHE A 162 -17.59 -1.33 -4.90
CA PHE A 162 -18.07 -0.04 -5.36
C PHE A 162 -17.62 0.11 -6.81
N GLU A 163 -18.54 -0.05 -7.76
CA GLU A 163 -18.21 -0.06 -9.19
C GLU A 163 -17.81 1.33 -9.71
N SER A 164 -17.30 1.39 -10.94
CA SER A 164 -16.75 2.63 -11.53
C SER A 164 -17.74 3.80 -11.57
N GLY A 165 -19.05 3.51 -11.64
CA GLY A 165 -20.13 4.49 -11.60
C GLY A 165 -20.48 5.01 -10.19
N THR A 166 -19.73 4.61 -9.16
CA THR A 166 -20.01 4.99 -7.76
C THR A 166 -19.10 6.09 -7.24
N THR A 167 -19.63 6.88 -6.30
CA THR A 167 -18.84 7.80 -5.47
C THR A 167 -19.13 7.50 -4.00
N LEU A 168 -18.08 7.16 -3.25
CA LEU A 168 -18.13 7.00 -1.80
C LEU A 168 -17.48 8.23 -1.14
N ASN A 169 -18.28 9.02 -0.43
CA ASN A 169 -17.79 10.13 0.38
C ASN A 169 -17.88 9.76 1.87
N SER A 170 -16.85 10.07 2.64
CA SER A 170 -16.85 9.88 4.09
C SER A 170 -16.32 11.11 4.80
N GLU A 171 -17.14 11.67 5.69
CA GLU A 171 -16.74 12.73 6.61
C GLU A 171 -15.95 12.19 7.82
N LEU A 172 -15.83 10.86 7.92
CA LEU A 172 -15.20 10.14 9.01
C LEU A 172 -13.99 9.35 8.51
N SER A 173 -13.10 8.98 9.43
CA SER A 173 -12.08 7.98 9.16
C SER A 173 -12.70 6.62 8.84
N LEU A 174 -12.25 5.99 7.76
CA LEU A 174 -12.73 4.67 7.34
C LEU A 174 -11.86 3.57 7.93
N PHE A 175 -12.49 2.54 8.48
CA PHE A 175 -11.84 1.35 9.00
C PHE A 175 -12.39 0.12 8.30
N PHE A 176 -11.52 -0.63 7.65
CA PHE A 176 -11.87 -1.85 6.93
C PHE A 176 -11.50 -3.04 7.78
N PHE A 177 -12.49 -3.82 8.19
CA PHE A 177 -12.30 -5.04 8.98
C PHE A 177 -12.66 -6.25 8.12
N GLY A 178 -11.71 -7.17 8.00
CA GLY A 178 -11.96 -8.46 7.37
C GLY A 178 -12.41 -9.53 8.36
N ALA A 179 -12.50 -10.76 7.86
CA ALA A 179 -12.80 -11.95 8.60
C ALA A 179 -11.69 -12.31 9.61
N ASN A 180 -12.06 -13.06 10.64
CA ASN A 180 -11.15 -13.63 11.64
C ASN A 180 -10.32 -14.80 11.07
N ASN A 181 -9.69 -14.63 9.91
CA ASN A 181 -8.72 -15.58 9.37
C ASN A 181 -7.60 -14.95 8.54
N SER A 182 -6.47 -14.64 9.19
CA SER A 182 -5.27 -14.07 8.55
C SER A 182 -4.63 -14.96 7.47
N LYS A 183 -4.87 -16.28 7.50
CA LYS A 183 -4.28 -17.25 6.55
C LYS A 183 -4.89 -17.13 5.14
N TYR A 184 -6.10 -16.62 5.03
CA TYR A 184 -6.85 -16.54 3.77
C TYR A 184 -7.40 -15.12 3.55
N PRO A 185 -6.52 -14.12 3.37
CA PRO A 185 -6.93 -12.71 3.20
C PRO A 185 -7.87 -12.49 2.01
N GLU A 186 -7.76 -13.33 0.97
CA GLU A 186 -8.62 -13.30 -0.21
C GLU A 186 -10.11 -13.56 0.08
N ARG A 187 -10.44 -13.98 1.30
CA ARG A 187 -11.83 -14.16 1.74
C ARG A 187 -12.50 -12.87 2.19
N SER A 188 -11.76 -11.79 2.39
CA SER A 188 -12.30 -10.49 2.80
C SER A 188 -11.76 -9.41 1.90
N VAL A 189 -12.55 -9.04 0.89
CA VAL A 189 -12.12 -8.15 -0.19
C VAL A 189 -13.05 -6.96 -0.31
N VAL A 190 -12.47 -5.76 -0.36
CA VAL A 190 -13.18 -4.53 -0.72
C VAL A 190 -12.60 -3.99 -2.02
N ASN A 191 -13.45 -3.86 -3.04
CA ASN A 191 -13.09 -3.28 -4.33
C ASN A 191 -13.67 -1.87 -4.44
N LEU A 192 -12.80 -0.90 -4.69
CA LEU A 192 -13.13 0.51 -4.90
C LEU A 192 -12.75 0.84 -6.34
N ASN A 193 -13.69 0.70 -7.28
CA ASN A 193 -13.49 0.97 -8.70
C ASN A 193 -13.94 2.40 -9.08
N GLY A 194 -14.79 3.02 -8.27
CA GLY A 194 -15.28 4.40 -8.44
C GLY A 194 -14.43 5.45 -7.72
N ALA A 195 -15.07 6.55 -7.32
CA ALA A 195 -14.42 7.63 -6.57
C ALA A 195 -14.52 7.42 -5.05
N LEU A 196 -13.42 7.61 -4.32
CA LEU A 196 -13.39 7.66 -2.85
C LEU A 196 -12.89 9.03 -2.37
N ASN A 197 -13.66 9.71 -1.53
CA ASN A 197 -13.22 10.95 -0.88
C ASN A 197 -13.48 10.90 0.63
N THR A 198 -12.45 11.00 1.47
CA THR A 198 -12.60 10.98 2.94
C THR A 198 -12.56 12.37 3.57
N SER A 199 -13.06 13.39 2.88
CA SER A 199 -12.87 14.78 3.30
C SER A 199 -13.98 15.37 4.16
N VAL A 200 -13.59 16.28 5.06
CA VAL A 200 -14.47 17.29 5.67
C VAL A 200 -13.94 18.68 5.28
N SER A 201 -14.85 19.58 4.94
CA SER A 201 -14.54 21.00 4.73
C SER A 201 -15.09 21.80 5.90
N THR A 202 -14.22 22.52 6.61
CA THR A 202 -14.58 23.47 7.66
C THR A 202 -13.95 24.81 7.31
N ASP A 203 -14.76 25.86 7.23
CA ASP A 203 -14.31 27.23 6.90
C ASP A 203 -13.47 27.33 5.61
N GLY A 204 -13.78 26.50 4.61
CA GLY A 204 -13.10 26.46 3.32
C GLY A 204 -11.77 25.68 3.32
N VAL A 205 -11.35 25.15 4.47
CA VAL A 205 -10.18 24.27 4.59
C VAL A 205 -10.62 22.82 4.48
N VAL A 206 -10.12 22.12 3.46
CA VAL A 206 -10.37 20.68 3.27
C VAL A 206 -9.37 19.88 4.08
N LYS A 207 -9.88 19.01 4.96
CA LYS A 207 -9.12 17.99 5.68
C LYS A 207 -9.57 16.61 5.20
N TYR A 208 -8.61 15.78 4.81
CA TYR A 208 -8.88 14.38 4.49
C TYR A 208 -8.66 13.49 5.72
N ASN A 209 -9.64 12.63 5.99
CA ASN A 209 -9.64 11.66 7.08
C ASN A 209 -8.92 10.38 6.69
N SER A 210 -8.48 9.62 7.69
CA SER A 210 -7.67 8.44 7.46
C SER A 210 -8.46 7.27 6.88
N ILE A 211 -7.76 6.38 6.20
CA ILE A 211 -8.21 5.01 5.98
C ILE A 211 -7.32 4.05 6.77
N THR A 212 -7.89 2.97 7.30
CA THR A 212 -7.14 1.95 8.02
C THR A 212 -7.65 0.57 7.65
N LEU A 213 -6.78 -0.26 7.12
CA LEU A 213 -7.02 -1.68 6.93
C LEU A 213 -6.65 -2.37 8.24
N LYS A 214 -7.64 -2.88 8.95
CA LYS A 214 -7.51 -3.50 10.26
C LYS A 214 -7.15 -4.97 10.10
N GLY A 215 -5.93 -5.32 10.48
CA GLY A 215 -5.42 -6.67 10.43
C GLY A 215 -4.50 -6.97 11.61
N ASP A 216 -4.42 -8.24 11.97
CA ASP A 216 -3.61 -8.77 13.05
C ASP A 216 -3.27 -10.26 12.78
N ASP A 217 -2.78 -10.99 13.76
CA ASP A 217 -2.44 -12.41 13.60
C ASP A 217 -3.63 -13.32 13.30
N ASN A 218 -4.85 -12.87 13.58
CA ASN A 218 -6.10 -13.58 13.34
C ASN A 218 -6.93 -12.93 12.24
N ASN A 219 -6.76 -11.64 11.94
CA ASN A 219 -7.59 -10.88 11.01
C ASN A 219 -6.78 -10.37 9.81
N SER A 220 -7.38 -10.41 8.62
CA SER A 220 -6.78 -9.77 7.44
C SER A 220 -7.85 -9.27 6.48
N ILE A 221 -7.49 -8.28 5.68
CA ILE A 221 -8.35 -7.72 4.64
C ILE A 221 -7.54 -7.30 3.43
N ILE A 222 -8.14 -7.45 2.24
CA ILE A 222 -7.64 -6.90 0.99
C ILE A 222 -8.53 -5.72 0.59
N VAL A 223 -7.92 -4.57 0.33
CA VAL A 223 -8.60 -3.43 -0.30
C VAL A 223 -7.95 -3.16 -1.65
N ASN A 224 -8.77 -3.04 -2.69
CA ASN A 224 -8.33 -2.81 -4.06
C ASN A 224 -8.87 -1.47 -4.54
N PHE A 225 -7.99 -0.57 -4.96
CA PHE A 225 -8.35 0.51 -5.87
C PHE A 225 -8.24 -0.01 -7.31
N GLY A 226 -9.39 -0.21 -7.95
CA GLY A 226 -9.48 -0.75 -9.32
C GLY A 226 -8.97 0.21 -10.39
N GLU A 227 -8.91 -0.24 -11.64
CA GLU A 227 -8.25 0.49 -12.74
C GLU A 227 -8.81 1.89 -13.02
N THR A 228 -10.10 2.12 -12.73
CA THR A 228 -10.78 3.41 -12.91
C THR A 228 -10.84 4.24 -11.63
N ALA A 229 -10.28 3.73 -10.53
CA ALA A 229 -10.47 4.32 -9.22
C ALA A 229 -9.79 5.68 -9.11
N THR A 230 -10.49 6.62 -8.47
CA THR A 230 -9.89 7.89 -8.03
C THR A 230 -10.09 8.02 -6.53
N ALA A 231 -9.03 8.35 -5.79
CA ALA A 231 -9.12 8.43 -4.35
C ALA A 231 -8.40 9.67 -3.80
N ASN A 232 -9.09 10.44 -2.97
CA ASN A 232 -8.50 11.49 -2.16
C ASN A 232 -8.70 11.15 -0.69
N ILE A 233 -7.61 10.75 -0.04
CA ILE A 233 -7.64 10.17 1.30
C ILE A 233 -6.60 10.83 2.22
N GLY A 234 -6.82 10.75 3.53
CA GLY A 234 -5.85 11.17 4.53
C GLY A 234 -4.82 10.08 4.82
N LYS A 235 -4.30 10.05 6.05
CA LYS A 235 -3.35 9.02 6.50
C LYS A 235 -3.86 7.61 6.17
N THR A 236 -2.98 6.77 5.66
CA THR A 236 -3.29 5.38 5.32
C THR A 236 -2.50 4.45 6.23
N ASN A 237 -3.19 3.59 6.96
CA ASN A 237 -2.56 2.52 7.76
C ASN A 237 -2.92 1.17 7.14
N ILE A 238 -1.90 0.37 6.82
CA ILE A 238 -2.04 -1.01 6.38
C ILE A 238 -1.47 -1.87 7.50
N GLU A 239 -2.35 -2.32 8.39
CA GLU A 239 -1.94 -3.11 9.56
C GLU A 239 -1.55 -4.53 9.15
N LYS A 240 -0.98 -5.26 10.12
CA LYS A 240 -0.40 -6.59 9.94
C LYS A 240 -1.29 -7.52 9.11
N ASN A 241 -0.67 -8.29 8.20
CA ASN A 241 -1.32 -9.27 7.32
C ASN A 241 -2.39 -8.70 6.36
N SER A 242 -2.57 -7.38 6.27
CA SER A 242 -3.50 -6.75 5.31
C SER A 242 -2.82 -6.37 4.01
N VAL A 243 -3.60 -6.24 2.93
CA VAL A 243 -3.11 -5.91 1.60
C VAL A 243 -3.87 -4.72 1.02
N LEU A 244 -3.14 -3.70 0.57
CA LEU A 244 -3.69 -2.61 -0.24
C LEU A 244 -3.13 -2.71 -1.66
N ASN A 245 -4.02 -2.77 -2.65
CA ASN A 245 -3.65 -2.80 -4.06
C ASN A 245 -4.11 -1.51 -4.75
N ILE A 246 -3.21 -0.89 -5.51
CA ILE A 246 -3.51 0.23 -6.41
C ILE A 246 -3.30 -0.30 -7.83
N ALA A 247 -4.38 -0.62 -8.54
CA ALA A 247 -4.33 -1.21 -9.87
C ALA A 247 -3.79 -0.24 -10.94
N LYS A 248 -3.34 -0.79 -12.07
CA LYS A 248 -2.93 0.01 -13.22
C LYS A 248 -4.09 0.89 -13.70
N GLY A 249 -3.83 2.18 -13.88
CA GLY A 249 -4.85 3.19 -14.24
C GLY A 249 -5.46 3.93 -13.03
N ALA A 250 -5.40 3.35 -11.83
CA ALA A 250 -5.92 3.98 -10.62
C ALA A 250 -5.12 5.24 -10.25
N ASN A 251 -5.79 6.24 -9.67
CA ASN A 251 -5.19 7.49 -9.21
C ASN A 251 -5.52 7.73 -7.74
N VAL A 252 -4.55 7.47 -6.85
CA VAL A 252 -4.70 7.62 -5.40
C VAL A 252 -3.84 8.77 -4.90
N SER A 253 -4.47 9.71 -4.20
CA SER A 253 -3.82 10.85 -3.56
C SER A 253 -3.98 10.75 -2.04
N VAL A 254 -2.87 10.57 -1.34
CA VAL A 254 -2.78 10.66 0.13
C VAL A 254 -2.40 12.08 0.50
N ASN A 255 -3.31 12.82 1.13
CA ASN A 255 -3.13 14.23 1.50
C ASN A 255 -3.34 14.46 3.00
N THR A 256 -2.29 14.91 3.69
CA THR A 256 -2.31 15.16 5.13
C THR A 256 -1.99 16.61 5.51
N LYS A 257 -1.91 17.54 4.53
CA LYS A 257 -1.52 18.96 4.74
C LYS A 257 -2.32 19.67 5.85
N ASN A 258 -3.58 19.28 6.10
CA ASN A 258 -4.46 19.86 7.13
C ASN A 258 -4.91 18.83 8.18
N SER A 259 -4.19 17.73 8.34
CA SER A 259 -4.63 16.61 9.17
C SER A 259 -4.42 16.83 10.68
N GLY A 260 -3.45 17.67 11.06
CA GLY A 260 -2.98 17.81 12.45
C GLY A 260 -2.13 16.63 12.94
N ILE A 261 -1.65 15.77 12.03
CA ILE A 261 -0.79 14.63 12.36
C ILE A 261 0.56 15.12 12.90
N ALA A 262 1.02 14.51 13.99
CA ALA A 262 2.30 14.81 14.62
C ALA A 262 3.49 14.49 13.69
N SER A 263 4.61 15.19 13.88
CA SER A 263 5.82 15.09 13.06
C SER A 263 6.36 13.67 12.88
N GLU A 264 6.36 12.87 13.93
CA GLU A 264 6.92 11.51 13.89
C GLU A 264 6.03 10.48 13.19
N ASN A 265 4.81 10.85 12.76
CA ASN A 265 3.88 9.91 12.14
C ASN A 265 3.96 9.95 10.61
N PRO A 266 4.00 8.79 9.93
CA PRO A 266 4.05 8.76 8.48
C PRO A 266 2.67 9.02 7.85
N ASN A 267 2.67 9.39 6.57
CA ASN A 267 1.45 9.49 5.77
C ASN A 267 0.89 8.11 5.43
N ILE A 268 1.78 7.16 5.13
CA ILE A 268 1.46 5.77 4.92
C ILE A 268 2.29 4.91 5.89
N GLN A 269 1.61 4.08 6.67
CA GLN A 269 2.22 3.07 7.53
C GLN A 269 1.95 1.68 6.92
N VAL A 270 3.00 0.93 6.63
CA VAL A 270 2.94 -0.48 6.19
C VAL A 270 3.54 -1.34 7.29
N ASP A 271 2.69 -2.00 8.06
CA ASP A 271 3.14 -2.82 9.20
C ASP A 271 3.74 -4.16 8.78
N THR A 272 4.33 -4.88 9.73
CA THR A 272 4.92 -6.20 9.52
C THR A 272 3.95 -7.13 8.80
N ASN A 273 4.42 -7.89 7.81
CA ASN A 273 3.62 -8.78 6.94
C ASN A 273 2.48 -8.09 6.17
N ALA A 274 2.30 -6.77 6.27
CA ALA A 274 1.38 -6.04 5.43
C ALA A 274 1.99 -5.80 4.05
N VAL A 275 1.14 -5.65 3.04
CA VAL A 275 1.59 -5.45 1.66
C VAL A 275 0.89 -4.25 1.03
N LEU A 276 1.67 -3.34 0.44
CA LEU A 276 1.19 -2.30 -0.47
C LEU A 276 1.70 -2.61 -1.88
N ASN A 277 0.78 -2.91 -2.80
CA ASN A 277 1.11 -3.08 -4.21
C ASN A 277 0.66 -1.84 -5.00
N VAL A 278 1.60 -1.17 -5.68
CA VAL A 278 1.34 -0.01 -6.52
C VAL A 278 1.62 -0.38 -7.96
N ASN A 279 0.57 -0.51 -8.77
CA ASN A 279 0.62 -0.69 -10.22
C ASN A 279 0.07 0.52 -10.99
N GLY A 280 -0.62 1.45 -10.29
CA GLY A 280 -1.14 2.72 -10.81
C GLY A 280 -0.35 3.92 -10.30
N ASN A 281 -1.05 5.03 -10.05
CA ASN A 281 -0.47 6.29 -9.60
C ASN A 281 -0.76 6.52 -8.11
N LEU A 282 0.31 6.69 -7.32
CA LEU A 282 0.24 7.09 -5.91
C LEU A 282 0.92 8.44 -5.73
N LYS A 283 0.16 9.44 -5.30
CA LYS A 283 0.68 10.77 -4.95
C LYS A 283 0.56 10.99 -3.45
N ILE A 284 1.63 11.48 -2.81
CA ILE A 284 1.63 11.87 -1.40
C ILE A 284 1.86 13.37 -1.29
N SER A 285 1.02 14.04 -0.50
CA SER A 285 1.07 15.48 -0.23
C SER A 285 0.93 15.72 1.27
N ALA A 286 2.00 16.15 1.93
CA ALA A 286 2.07 16.16 3.39
C ALA A 286 2.42 17.53 3.99
N THR A 287 2.34 17.64 5.32
CA THR A 287 2.88 18.77 6.09
C THR A 287 4.39 18.67 6.24
N ALA A 288 5.06 19.81 6.48
CA ALA A 288 6.52 19.99 6.55
C ALA A 288 7.28 19.04 7.51
N SER A 289 6.60 18.30 8.37
CA SER A 289 7.22 17.55 9.46
C SER A 289 7.00 16.03 9.47
N THR A 290 6.25 15.44 8.52
CA THR A 290 5.94 13.99 8.53
C THR A 290 6.82 13.17 7.57
N HIS A 291 7.04 11.89 7.88
CA HIS A 291 7.60 10.90 6.95
C HIS A 291 6.58 10.52 5.86
N ALA A 292 7.02 10.24 4.64
CA ALA A 292 6.09 9.90 3.57
C ALA A 292 5.53 8.48 3.76
N ILE A 293 6.41 7.50 3.91
CA ILE A 293 6.05 6.10 4.08
C ILE A 293 6.97 5.46 5.12
N ASN A 294 6.40 4.71 6.05
CA ASN A 294 7.16 3.80 6.92
C ASN A 294 6.85 2.35 6.52
N VAL A 295 7.90 1.56 6.33
CA VAL A 295 7.82 0.21 5.80
C VAL A 295 8.43 -0.79 6.77
N ASN A 296 7.57 -1.52 7.47
CA ASN A 296 7.89 -2.71 8.25
C ASN A 296 7.46 -4.01 7.54
N GLY A 297 6.52 -3.90 6.59
CA GLY A 297 6.10 -4.97 5.68
C GLY A 297 6.72 -4.82 4.29
N THR A 298 5.92 -5.04 3.24
CA THR A 298 6.39 -4.99 1.85
C THR A 298 5.67 -3.92 1.05
N VAL A 299 6.43 -3.12 0.31
CA VAL A 299 5.91 -2.24 -0.74
C VAL A 299 6.44 -2.74 -2.09
N ASN A 300 5.56 -3.01 -3.04
CA ASN A 300 5.91 -3.40 -4.40
C ASN A 300 5.45 -2.33 -5.39
N VAL A 301 6.36 -1.81 -6.20
CA VAL A 301 6.06 -0.83 -7.26
C VAL A 301 6.23 -1.53 -8.62
N GLY A 302 5.12 -1.73 -9.31
CA GLY A 302 5.05 -2.40 -10.60
C GLY A 302 5.65 -1.59 -11.75
N LYS A 303 5.86 -2.28 -12.89
CA LYS A 303 6.60 -1.75 -14.05
C LYS A 303 6.10 -0.41 -14.60
N ASP A 304 4.78 -0.21 -14.57
CA ASP A 304 4.10 0.95 -15.16
C ASP A 304 3.57 1.92 -14.08
N ALA A 305 3.93 1.71 -12.82
CA ALA A 305 3.45 2.50 -11.71
C ALA A 305 4.21 3.81 -11.56
N SER A 306 3.55 4.81 -10.97
CA SER A 306 4.21 6.03 -10.50
C SER A 306 3.95 6.26 -9.02
N VAL A 307 5.00 6.62 -8.29
CA VAL A 307 4.96 7.02 -6.88
C VAL A 307 5.61 8.39 -6.78
N TYR A 308 4.83 9.39 -6.37
CA TYR A 308 5.25 10.78 -6.35
C TYR A 308 5.16 11.41 -4.97
N ILE A 309 6.32 11.75 -4.40
CA ILE A 309 6.48 12.29 -3.05
C ILE A 309 7.25 13.63 -3.14
N LYS A 310 6.55 14.73 -3.46
CA LYS A 310 7.17 16.04 -3.72
C LYS A 310 6.83 17.13 -2.68
N ASP A 311 5.70 17.02 -1.98
CA ASP A 311 5.18 18.15 -1.21
C ASP A 311 5.16 17.89 0.30
N GLY A 312 5.97 18.65 1.05
CA GLY A 312 5.98 18.79 2.51
C GLY A 312 6.54 17.60 3.29
N GLY A 313 7.31 17.85 4.36
CA GLY A 313 7.72 16.82 5.31
C GLY A 313 9.23 16.67 5.50
N TYR A 314 9.56 15.70 6.36
CA TYR A 314 10.81 14.97 6.24
C TYR A 314 10.87 14.17 4.92
N ARG A 315 9.76 14.02 4.16
CA ARG A 315 9.69 13.63 2.73
C ARG A 315 10.43 12.35 2.30
N ASN A 316 10.91 11.56 3.25
CA ASN A 316 11.58 10.30 2.99
C ASN A 316 10.65 9.10 3.13
N VAL A 317 11.09 8.00 2.51
CA VAL A 317 10.58 6.65 2.76
C VAL A 317 11.53 5.99 3.77
N GLN A 318 11.00 5.51 4.90
CA GLN A 318 11.77 4.75 5.88
C GLN A 318 11.50 3.25 5.69
N VAL A 319 12.56 2.47 5.46
CA VAL A 319 12.48 1.01 5.36
C VAL A 319 13.18 0.42 6.57
N PHE A 320 12.39 -0.16 7.47
CA PHE A 320 12.86 -0.72 8.73
C PHE A 320 13.28 -2.18 8.57
N ARG A 321 13.97 -2.70 9.58
CA ARG A 321 14.35 -4.11 9.68
C ARG A 321 13.15 -5.03 9.46
N GLY A 322 13.29 -5.97 8.54
CA GLY A 322 12.24 -6.89 8.11
C GLY A 322 11.31 -6.33 7.03
N GLY A 323 11.35 -5.02 6.77
CA GLY A 323 10.64 -4.36 5.69
C GLY A 323 11.38 -4.42 4.35
N THR A 324 10.63 -4.43 3.26
CA THR A 324 11.14 -4.43 1.88
C THR A 324 10.43 -3.40 1.01
N PHE A 325 11.19 -2.65 0.22
CA PHE A 325 10.67 -1.79 -0.85
C PHE A 325 11.22 -2.31 -2.19
N ASP A 326 10.35 -2.90 -3.03
CA ASP A 326 10.72 -3.51 -4.32
C ASP A 326 10.22 -2.65 -5.49
N ILE A 327 11.14 -2.25 -6.38
CA ILE A 327 10.88 -1.33 -7.48
C ILE A 327 11.17 -2.03 -8.80
N SER A 328 10.10 -2.26 -9.57
CA SER A 328 10.15 -2.75 -10.95
C SER A 328 9.85 -1.65 -11.98
N SER A 329 9.55 -0.42 -11.56
CA SER A 329 9.06 0.63 -12.45
C SER A 329 10.11 1.13 -13.42
N THR A 330 9.78 1.20 -14.71
CA THR A 330 10.78 1.45 -15.79
C THR A 330 10.84 2.89 -16.29
N GLY A 331 9.95 3.78 -15.81
CA GLY A 331 10.03 5.19 -16.13
C GLY A 331 11.12 5.90 -15.31
N LYS A 332 11.86 6.81 -15.93
CA LYS A 332 12.74 7.74 -15.22
C LYS A 332 11.96 8.49 -14.13
N ASP A 333 12.49 8.48 -12.91
CA ASP A 333 11.85 9.09 -11.73
C ASP A 333 10.39 8.65 -11.50
N SER A 334 10.06 7.43 -11.96
CA SER A 334 8.76 6.80 -11.71
C SER A 334 8.51 6.61 -10.22
N VAL A 335 9.57 6.50 -9.41
CA VAL A 335 9.53 6.63 -7.96
C VAL A 335 10.33 7.87 -7.56
N TYR A 336 9.65 8.99 -7.43
CA TYR A 336 10.28 10.25 -7.02
C TYR A 336 10.07 10.51 -5.53
N VAL A 337 11.18 10.63 -4.80
CA VAL A 337 11.21 10.91 -3.35
C VAL A 337 12.15 12.07 -3.06
N ASP A 338 11.60 13.20 -2.62
CA ASP A 338 12.34 14.46 -2.52
C ASP A 338 13.47 14.48 -1.45
N ASP A 339 13.30 13.87 -0.26
CA ASP A 339 14.40 13.77 0.76
C ASP A 339 15.24 12.49 0.60
N GLY A 340 14.68 11.41 0.04
CA GLY A 340 15.39 10.15 -0.15
C GLY A 340 14.78 8.92 0.53
N PHE A 341 15.49 7.79 0.43
CA PHE A 341 15.19 6.56 1.18
C PHE A 341 16.05 6.49 2.44
N ARG A 342 15.46 6.16 3.59
CA ARG A 342 16.18 5.86 4.83
C ARG A 342 16.11 4.36 5.10
N LEU A 343 17.22 3.66 4.92
CA LEU A 343 17.32 2.25 5.28
C LEU A 343 17.76 2.14 6.74
N ILE A 344 16.90 1.54 7.55
CA ILE A 344 17.10 1.32 8.99
C ILE A 344 17.08 -0.20 9.20
N GLY A 345 18.09 -0.88 8.66
CA GLY A 345 18.18 -2.34 8.60
C GLY A 345 17.21 -3.00 7.60
N GLY A 346 16.55 -2.19 6.76
CA GLY A 346 15.58 -2.63 5.76
C GLY A 346 16.20 -2.99 4.42
N LYS A 347 15.35 -3.44 3.50
CA LYS A 347 15.75 -3.91 2.16
C LYS A 347 15.15 -3.05 1.03
N LEU A 348 15.99 -2.63 0.09
CA LEU A 348 15.59 -2.02 -1.17
C LEU A 348 15.89 -2.98 -2.32
N VAL A 349 14.97 -3.18 -3.25
CA VAL A 349 15.16 -4.01 -4.45
C VAL A 349 14.95 -3.17 -5.70
N LEU A 350 15.94 -3.14 -6.58
CA LEU A 350 15.95 -2.32 -7.79
C LEU A 350 16.03 -3.24 -9.02
N ARG A 351 14.94 -3.26 -9.81
CA ARG A 351 14.81 -4.10 -11.01
C ARG A 351 14.69 -3.29 -12.30
N SER A 352 15.06 -2.02 -12.26
CA SER A 352 14.89 -1.06 -13.35
C SER A 352 16.04 -0.05 -13.39
N GLU A 353 16.29 0.53 -14.55
CA GLU A 353 17.53 1.27 -14.81
C GLU A 353 17.53 2.71 -14.24
N GLU A 354 16.38 3.37 -14.09
CA GLU A 354 16.34 4.80 -13.73
C GLU A 354 15.25 5.18 -12.70
N ALA A 355 14.73 4.23 -11.92
CA ALA A 355 13.60 4.51 -11.04
C ALA A 355 13.92 5.47 -9.87
N LEU A 356 15.20 5.62 -9.50
CA LEU A 356 15.64 6.40 -8.33
C LEU A 356 16.66 7.51 -8.64
N ALA A 357 16.85 7.88 -9.91
CA ALA A 357 17.98 8.72 -10.36
C ALA A 357 18.23 9.96 -9.49
N SER A 358 17.19 10.68 -9.04
CA SER A 358 17.36 11.89 -8.22
C SER A 358 17.47 11.66 -6.69
N THR A 359 17.61 10.42 -6.22
CA THR A 359 17.27 10.04 -4.83
C THR A 359 18.51 9.69 -4.00
N VAL A 360 18.65 10.30 -2.82
CA VAL A 360 19.69 9.94 -1.83
C VAL A 360 19.24 8.73 -1.01
N ILE A 361 20.16 7.80 -0.74
CA ILE A 361 19.94 6.64 0.14
C ILE A 361 20.70 6.87 1.45
N TRP A 362 19.95 7.14 2.52
CA TRP A 362 20.46 7.35 3.88
C TRP A 362 20.50 6.03 4.66
N LEU A 363 21.58 5.77 5.36
CA LEU A 363 21.83 4.50 6.06
C LEU A 363 21.93 4.73 7.57
N TYR A 364 21.06 4.08 8.33
CA TYR A 364 20.93 4.24 9.78
C TYR A 364 21.34 2.98 10.53
N SER A 365 22.16 3.14 11.57
CA SER A 365 22.68 2.03 12.37
C SER A 365 21.66 1.35 13.30
N SER A 366 20.54 2.02 13.61
CA SER A 366 19.58 1.57 14.63
C SER A 366 18.76 0.32 14.25
N GLY A 367 18.88 -0.20 13.03
CA GLY A 367 18.14 -1.37 12.54
C GLY A 367 18.96 -2.61 12.23
N GLY A 368 20.29 -2.56 12.38
CA GLY A 368 21.20 -3.56 11.84
C GLY A 368 21.54 -3.31 10.36
N THR A 369 22.15 -4.30 9.72
CA THR A 369 22.63 -4.21 8.33
C THR A 369 21.49 -3.96 7.34
N SER A 370 21.61 -2.91 6.54
CA SER A 370 20.68 -2.61 5.44
C SER A 370 21.10 -3.32 4.16
N THR A 371 20.17 -3.57 3.25
CA THR A 371 20.45 -4.31 2.01
C THR A 371 19.87 -3.63 0.79
N ILE A 372 20.63 -3.61 -0.31
CA ILE A 372 20.18 -3.23 -1.64
C ILE A 372 20.41 -4.42 -2.57
N ASP A 373 19.35 -4.90 -3.23
CA ASP A 373 19.45 -5.92 -4.28
C ASP A 373 19.28 -5.27 -5.65
N LEU A 374 20.28 -5.45 -6.51
CA LEU A 374 20.29 -4.94 -7.88
C LEU A 374 20.00 -6.08 -8.84
N TYR A 375 18.98 -5.91 -9.69
CA TYR A 375 18.62 -6.82 -10.79
C TYR A 375 18.62 -6.11 -12.16
N ALA A 376 19.08 -4.86 -12.21
CA ALA A 376 19.23 -4.04 -13.40
C ALA A 376 20.32 -2.98 -13.15
N ALA A 377 20.68 -2.22 -14.18
CA ALA A 377 21.61 -1.10 -14.09
C ALA A 377 20.96 0.11 -13.41
N ALA A 378 20.85 0.09 -12.08
CA ALA A 378 20.12 1.10 -11.33
C ALA A 378 20.91 2.42 -11.20
N HIS A 379 20.18 3.54 -11.17
CA HIS A 379 20.73 4.86 -10.89
C HIS A 379 20.11 5.45 -9.61
N ALA A 380 20.95 5.98 -8.73
CA ALA A 380 20.54 6.79 -7.58
C ALA A 380 21.47 8.01 -7.46
N LYS A 381 21.16 8.97 -6.57
CA LYS A 381 22.01 10.16 -6.42
C LYS A 381 23.31 9.85 -5.68
N ALA A 382 23.20 9.30 -4.47
CA ALA A 382 24.34 9.05 -3.59
C ALA A 382 23.95 8.20 -2.36
N PHE A 383 24.94 7.65 -1.67
CA PHE A 383 24.78 7.14 -0.32
C PHE A 383 25.02 8.22 0.75
N SER A 384 24.50 8.02 1.95
CA SER A 384 24.87 8.81 3.12
C SER A 384 24.85 7.95 4.37
N PHE A 385 25.99 7.88 5.05
CA PHE A 385 26.21 6.93 6.14
C PHE A 385 26.06 7.62 7.50
N THR A 386 25.47 6.91 8.47
CA THR A 386 25.54 7.31 9.89
C THR A 386 26.54 6.42 10.63
N ASP A 387 27.06 6.90 11.77
CA ASP A 387 27.94 6.12 12.64
C ASP A 387 27.32 4.75 12.97
N GLY A 388 28.07 3.69 12.69
CA GLY A 388 27.68 2.28 12.90
C GLY A 388 26.78 1.71 11.81
N SER A 389 26.54 2.43 10.71
CA SER A 389 25.70 1.92 9.62
C SER A 389 26.46 0.90 8.77
N GLU A 390 25.76 -0.17 8.40
CA GLU A 390 26.28 -1.22 7.54
C GLU A 390 25.34 -1.39 6.35
N LEU A 391 25.92 -1.44 5.15
CA LEU A 391 25.19 -1.68 3.90
C LEU A 391 25.77 -2.90 3.18
N VAL A 392 24.89 -3.79 2.74
CA VAL A 392 25.19 -4.85 1.77
C VAL A 392 24.54 -4.51 0.44
N VAL A 393 25.32 -4.47 -0.64
CA VAL A 393 24.83 -4.34 -2.01
C VAL A 393 25.03 -5.66 -2.75
N ASN A 394 23.94 -6.28 -3.18
CA ASN A 394 23.95 -7.53 -3.94
C ASN A 394 23.81 -7.23 -5.44
N PHE A 395 24.87 -7.53 -6.20
CA PHE A 395 24.88 -7.43 -7.66
C PHE A 395 24.37 -8.75 -8.25
N ASN A 396 23.06 -8.88 -8.49
CA ASN A 396 22.49 -10.06 -9.15
C ASN A 396 22.68 -9.98 -10.67
N ASP A 397 22.25 -11.00 -11.41
CA ASP A 397 22.37 -11.05 -12.87
C ASP A 397 21.83 -9.76 -13.53
N GLY A 398 22.71 -9.05 -14.26
CA GLY A 398 22.39 -7.78 -14.91
C GLY A 398 22.38 -6.54 -13.99
N GLY A 399 22.73 -6.70 -12.71
CA GLY A 399 22.81 -5.63 -11.72
C GLY A 399 24.09 -4.80 -11.84
N SER A 400 23.93 -3.48 -11.93
CA SER A 400 25.00 -2.50 -11.73
C SER A 400 24.43 -1.27 -11.05
N LEU A 401 25.30 -0.41 -10.51
CA LEU A 401 24.90 0.80 -9.80
C LEU A 401 25.65 2.01 -10.34
N TRP A 402 24.88 3.03 -10.69
CA TRP A 402 25.36 4.36 -11.06
C TRP A 402 24.95 5.34 -9.97
N LEU A 403 25.88 6.22 -9.58
CA LEU A 403 25.62 7.31 -8.65
C LEU A 403 26.13 8.65 -9.21
N ASP A 404 25.41 9.74 -8.96
CA ASP A 404 25.91 11.08 -9.28
C ASP A 404 27.14 11.41 -8.38
N GLU A 405 27.11 10.98 -7.13
CA GLU A 405 28.22 11.09 -6.19
C GLU A 405 28.27 9.85 -5.30
N PHE A 406 29.46 9.37 -4.94
CA PHE A 406 29.56 8.19 -4.08
C PHE A 406 28.86 8.41 -2.72
N THR A 407 29.22 9.49 -2.02
CA THR A 407 28.60 9.86 -0.74
C THR A 407 28.24 11.33 -0.68
N VAL A 408 27.17 11.65 0.07
CA VAL A 408 26.78 13.02 0.39
C VAL A 408 26.65 13.21 1.90
N GLU A 409 27.13 14.35 2.39
CA GLU A 409 26.83 14.83 3.73
C GLU A 409 25.49 15.57 3.75
N ARG A 410 24.71 15.42 4.82
CA ARG A 410 23.69 16.43 5.15
C ARG A 410 24.25 17.31 6.25
N GLY A 411 24.31 18.61 5.97
CA GLY A 411 24.70 19.63 6.94
C GLY A 411 24.06 19.41 8.32
N GLY A 412 24.86 19.63 9.36
CA GLY A 412 24.47 19.39 10.77
C GLY A 412 25.07 18.12 11.39
N GLY A 413 25.93 17.37 10.68
CA GLY A 413 26.79 16.32 11.26
C GLY A 413 26.10 15.01 11.64
N TRP A 414 24.93 14.71 11.06
CA TRP A 414 24.14 13.52 11.39
C TRP A 414 24.25 12.40 10.34
N ALA A 415 24.72 12.69 9.13
CA ALA A 415 25.00 11.71 8.08
C ALA A 415 26.16 12.21 7.20
N ASN A 416 27.13 11.32 6.97
CA ASN A 416 28.50 11.61 6.57
C ASN A 416 28.91 10.76 5.36
N ASN A 417 30.16 10.97 4.93
CA ASN A 417 30.94 10.14 4.02
C ASN A 417 31.14 8.71 4.56
N LEU A 418 31.68 7.81 3.73
CA LEU A 418 32.10 6.49 4.20
C LEU A 418 33.35 6.66 5.07
N ASP A 419 33.25 6.39 6.37
CA ASP A 419 34.35 6.54 7.32
C ASP A 419 34.59 5.28 8.15
N GLU A 420 35.50 5.38 9.12
CA GLU A 420 35.90 4.27 9.99
C GLU A 420 34.78 3.63 10.83
N LYS A 421 33.61 4.27 10.90
CA LYS A 421 32.46 3.83 11.69
C LYS A 421 31.35 3.24 10.82
N ALA A 422 31.50 3.20 9.50
CA ALA A 422 30.55 2.61 8.58
C ALA A 422 31.20 1.50 7.74
N MET A 423 30.38 0.64 7.15
CA MET A 423 30.85 -0.48 6.34
C MET A 423 29.99 -0.67 5.10
N LEU A 424 30.64 -0.93 3.97
CA LEU A 424 30.01 -1.30 2.71
C LEU A 424 30.51 -2.68 2.27
N THR A 425 29.59 -3.62 2.10
CA THR A 425 29.88 -4.96 1.58
C THR A 425 29.25 -5.12 0.20
N LEU A 426 30.05 -5.51 -0.78
CA LEU A 426 29.63 -5.77 -2.15
C LEU A 426 29.62 -7.28 -2.40
N VAL A 427 28.45 -7.83 -2.71
CA VAL A 427 28.25 -9.27 -2.95
C VAL A 427 28.09 -9.53 -4.44
N ASN A 428 28.76 -10.57 -4.94
CA ASN A 428 28.86 -10.89 -6.38
C ASN A 428 29.44 -9.75 -7.22
N TYR A 429 30.27 -8.91 -6.59
CA TYR A 429 30.90 -7.79 -7.26
C TYR A 429 31.94 -8.27 -8.28
N SER A 430 32.00 -7.59 -9.41
CA SER A 430 33.13 -7.60 -10.31
C SER A 430 33.51 -6.17 -10.64
N ASN A 431 34.77 -5.92 -11.01
CA ASN A 431 35.20 -4.58 -11.41
C ASN A 431 34.26 -4.01 -12.47
N TYR A 432 34.02 -2.70 -12.41
CA TYR A 432 33.15 -1.96 -13.33
C TYR A 432 31.64 -2.25 -13.16
N LEU A 433 31.19 -2.61 -11.96
CA LEU A 433 29.75 -2.69 -11.63
C LEU A 433 29.24 -1.50 -10.81
N LEU A 434 30.13 -0.69 -10.24
CA LEU A 434 29.77 0.54 -9.52
C LEU A 434 30.49 1.73 -10.16
N HIS A 435 29.70 2.65 -10.71
CA HIS A 435 30.14 3.89 -11.35
C HIS A 435 29.66 5.10 -10.54
N VAL A 436 30.49 6.14 -10.48
CA VAL A 436 30.14 7.43 -9.90
C VAL A 436 30.58 8.59 -10.80
N ASP A 437 29.77 9.65 -10.91
CA ASP A 437 30.22 10.87 -11.62
C ASP A 437 31.28 11.63 -10.80
N SER A 438 31.17 11.58 -9.47
CA SER A 438 32.09 12.22 -8.53
C SER A 438 32.21 11.46 -7.21
N PHE A 439 33.27 11.74 -6.45
CA PHE A 439 33.50 11.17 -5.13
C PHE A 439 34.28 12.16 -4.27
N ARG A 440 34.36 11.89 -2.96
CA ARG A 440 35.06 12.72 -1.99
C ARG A 440 36.36 12.04 -1.59
N GLU A 441 37.45 12.79 -1.46
CA GLU A 441 38.75 12.22 -1.08
C GLU A 441 38.74 11.70 0.36
N GLU A 442 37.80 12.17 1.19
CA GLU A 442 37.61 11.73 2.56
C GLU A 442 36.91 10.36 2.69
N ASP A 443 36.36 9.80 1.61
CA ASP A 443 35.77 8.46 1.65
C ASP A 443 36.85 7.38 1.89
N ASP A 444 36.73 6.67 3.01
CA ASP A 444 37.64 5.59 3.39
C ASP A 444 37.29 4.29 2.64
N LEU A 445 37.85 4.12 1.44
CA LEU A 445 37.64 2.93 0.60
C LEU A 445 38.16 1.63 1.25
N SER A 446 38.96 1.70 2.33
CA SER A 446 39.35 0.51 3.09
C SER A 446 38.16 -0.15 3.81
N ARG A 447 37.02 0.55 3.88
CA ARG A 447 35.75 0.08 4.45
C ARG A 447 34.83 -0.61 3.46
N ILE A 448 35.33 -0.85 2.24
CA ILE A 448 34.63 -1.61 1.22
C ILE A 448 35.15 -3.04 1.19
N PHE A 449 34.25 -4.01 1.36
CA PHE A 449 34.57 -5.42 1.38
C PHE A 449 33.86 -6.15 0.23
N ALA A 450 34.58 -7.00 -0.50
CA ALA A 450 34.00 -7.88 -1.51
C ALA A 450 34.78 -9.21 -1.55
N GLU A 451 34.06 -10.31 -1.71
CA GLU A 451 34.70 -11.62 -1.89
C GLU A 451 35.49 -11.66 -3.20
N GLY A 452 36.68 -12.28 -3.18
CA GLY A 452 37.56 -12.38 -4.35
C GLY A 452 38.47 -11.16 -4.60
N PHE A 453 38.49 -10.18 -3.69
CA PHE A 453 39.35 -8.99 -3.76
C PHE A 453 40.27 -8.87 -2.55
N GLU A 454 41.43 -8.26 -2.73
CA GLU A 454 42.36 -7.95 -1.65
C GLU A 454 41.78 -6.84 -0.75
N GLU A 455 41.85 -7.01 0.57
CA GLU A 455 41.34 -6.05 1.54
C GLU A 455 42.08 -4.70 1.40
N GLY A 456 41.33 -3.59 1.37
CA GLY A 456 41.89 -2.25 1.19
C GLY A 456 42.42 -1.94 -0.22
N SER A 457 42.19 -2.82 -1.21
CA SER A 457 42.70 -2.62 -2.58
C SER A 457 41.81 -1.75 -3.48
N PHE A 458 40.63 -1.38 -3.01
CA PHE A 458 39.67 -0.59 -3.78
C PHE A 458 40.16 0.83 -4.05
N ARG A 459 39.96 1.29 -5.29
CA ARG A 459 40.29 2.63 -5.76
C ARG A 459 39.32 3.08 -6.83
N TRP A 460 39.25 4.39 -7.06
CA TRP A 460 38.54 4.97 -8.20
C TRP A 460 39.43 4.99 -9.44
N GLU A 461 38.92 4.47 -10.55
CA GLU A 461 39.59 4.47 -11.86
C GLU A 461 38.74 5.27 -12.85
N ALA A 462 39.33 6.25 -13.53
CA ALA A 462 38.58 7.16 -14.41
C ALA A 462 37.95 6.41 -15.59
N ASP A 463 36.65 6.63 -15.83
CA ASP A 463 35.98 6.16 -17.04
C ASP A 463 36.31 7.11 -18.20
N THR A 464 37.24 6.66 -19.05
CA THR A 464 37.66 7.42 -20.23
C THR A 464 36.63 7.44 -21.37
N VAL A 465 35.54 6.66 -21.27
CA VAL A 465 34.48 6.55 -22.29
C VAL A 465 33.29 7.43 -21.93
N ASN A 466 32.74 7.30 -20.72
CA ASN A 466 31.53 8.01 -20.30
C ASN A 466 31.78 9.21 -19.39
N GLY A 467 33.02 9.41 -18.91
CA GLY A 467 33.31 10.32 -17.81
C GLY A 467 32.96 9.71 -16.45
N GLY A 468 33.42 10.32 -15.36
CA GLY A 468 33.27 9.77 -14.01
C GLY A 468 34.31 8.69 -13.68
N TYR A 469 33.97 7.80 -12.75
CA TYR A 469 34.90 6.85 -12.15
C TYR A 469 34.24 5.50 -11.84
N TRP A 470 34.97 4.42 -12.13
CA TRP A 470 34.61 3.06 -11.73
C TRP A 470 35.32 2.68 -10.43
N LEU A 471 34.62 1.96 -9.56
CA LEU A 471 35.25 1.30 -8.42
C LEU A 471 36.02 0.06 -8.89
N VAL A 472 37.31 -0.03 -8.59
CA VAL A 472 38.15 -1.14 -9.03
C VAL A 472 38.98 -1.66 -7.86
N GLY A 473 38.96 -2.98 -7.65
CA GLY A 473 39.80 -3.67 -6.67
C GLY A 473 40.84 -4.57 -7.33
N THR A 474 41.86 -4.96 -6.56
CA THR A 474 42.82 -5.99 -6.97
C THR A 474 42.21 -7.36 -6.73
N ALA A 475 41.85 -8.07 -7.82
CA ALA A 475 41.28 -9.40 -7.73
C ALA A 475 42.31 -10.41 -7.20
N VAL A 476 41.92 -11.21 -6.21
CA VAL A 476 42.71 -12.35 -5.73
C VAL A 476 42.43 -13.52 -6.67
N PRO A 477 43.45 -14.11 -7.33
CA PRO A 477 43.23 -15.22 -8.23
C PRO A 477 42.53 -16.38 -7.53
N GLU A 478 41.47 -16.91 -8.13
CA GLU A 478 40.79 -18.08 -7.59
C GLU A 478 41.79 -19.26 -7.46
N PRO A 479 41.71 -20.08 -6.39
CA PRO A 479 42.60 -21.22 -6.20
C PRO A 479 42.63 -22.17 -7.42
N ALA A 480 41.50 -22.31 -8.12
CA ALA A 480 41.40 -23.10 -9.35
C ALA A 480 42.18 -22.48 -10.53
N ALA A 481 42.16 -21.16 -10.67
CA ALA A 481 42.95 -20.45 -11.68
C ALA A 481 44.45 -20.64 -11.42
N VAL A 482 44.89 -20.49 -10.16
CA VAL A 482 46.28 -20.74 -9.76
C VAL A 482 46.66 -22.21 -9.99
N ALA A 483 45.80 -23.15 -9.62
CA ALA A 483 46.02 -24.58 -9.84
C ALA A 483 46.08 -24.94 -11.34
N SER A 484 45.27 -24.30 -12.18
CA SER A 484 45.26 -24.53 -13.63
C SER A 484 46.56 -24.06 -14.30
N VAL A 485 47.08 -22.89 -13.89
CA VAL A 485 48.37 -22.37 -14.36
C VAL A 485 49.50 -23.30 -13.92
N LEU A 486 49.52 -23.71 -12.65
CA LEU A 486 50.51 -24.67 -12.15
C LEU A 486 50.40 -26.03 -12.84
N GLY A 487 49.18 -26.51 -13.11
CA GLY A 487 48.92 -27.74 -13.85
C GLY A 487 49.41 -27.67 -15.31
N ALA A 488 49.17 -26.55 -16.00
CA ALA A 488 49.66 -26.30 -17.35
C ALA A 488 51.20 -26.22 -17.40
N PHE A 489 51.82 -25.54 -16.43
CA PHE A 489 53.28 -25.52 -16.29
C PHE A 489 53.86 -26.91 -16.03
N ALA A 490 53.23 -27.71 -15.16
CA ALA A 490 53.64 -29.09 -14.91
C ALA A 490 53.55 -29.95 -16.18
N PHE A 491 52.50 -29.75 -16.99
CA PHE A 491 52.32 -30.45 -18.26
C PHE A 491 53.38 -30.04 -19.29
N ALA A 492 53.68 -28.75 -19.41
CA ALA A 492 54.73 -28.23 -20.29
C ALA A 492 56.12 -28.76 -19.89
N LEU A 493 56.42 -28.80 -18.58
CA LEU A 493 57.68 -29.35 -18.07
C LEU A 493 57.80 -30.87 -18.32
N ALA A 494 56.70 -31.61 -18.16
CA ALA A 494 56.64 -33.03 -18.46
C ALA A 494 56.82 -33.32 -19.96
N ALA A 495 56.21 -32.51 -20.83
CA ALA A 495 56.39 -32.60 -22.27
C ALA A 495 57.83 -32.29 -22.69
N TYR A 496 58.44 -31.23 -22.14
CA TYR A 496 59.85 -30.88 -22.40
C TYR A 496 60.82 -32.00 -21.96
N ARG A 497 60.57 -32.65 -20.82
CA ARG A 497 61.38 -33.80 -20.36
C ARG A 497 61.25 -35.04 -21.25
N ARG A 498 60.18 -35.20 -22.01
CA ARG A 498 59.99 -36.32 -22.96
C ARG A 498 60.61 -36.06 -24.35
N LEU A 499 60.95 -34.81 -24.64
CA LEU A 499 61.59 -34.39 -25.90
C LEU A 499 63.12 -34.29 -25.80
N LYS A 500 63.68 -34.51 -24.60
CA LYS A 500 65.08 -34.86 -24.37
C LYS A 500 65.19 -36.37 -24.20
#